data_AF-A0A957ZWZ9-F1
#
_entry.id   AF-A0A957ZWZ9-F1
#
_cell.length_a   1.000
_cell.length_b   1.000
_cell.length_c   1.000
_cell.angle_alpha   90.00
_cell.angle_beta   90.00
_cell.angle_gamma   90.00
#
_symmetry.space_group_name_H-M   'P 1'
#
loop_
_entity.id
_entity.type
_entity.pdbx_description
1 polymer ?
#
loop_
_entity_poly.entity_id
_entity_poly.type
_entity_poly.pdbx_seq_one_letter_code
_entity_poly.pdbx_strand_id
1 'polypeptide(L)' 'MQHFKNILVVIDSNSRNEITLERAVGLSHRNQAWLTVATVVEKLPHGVPMLFTSTWLNSERKRSC' A
#
# COMPACT_ATOMS: atom_id res chain seq x y z
N MET A 1 16.20 -6.88 -16.66
CA MET A 1 15.06 -7.51 -15.96
C MET A 1 14.39 -6.42 -15.12
N GLN A 2 13.06 -6.33 -15.13
CA GLN A 2 12.36 -5.35 -14.30
C GLN A 2 12.33 -5.83 -12.85
N HIS A 3 12.89 -5.02 -11.94
CA HIS A 3 12.81 -5.23 -10.51
C HIS A 3 11.73 -4.31 -9.93
N PHE A 4 10.88 -4.87 -9.08
CA PHE A 4 9.93 -4.05 -8.31
C PHE A 4 10.72 -3.21 -7.32
N LYS A 5 10.50 -1.90 -7.28
CA LYS A 5 11.12 -1.02 -6.28
C LYS A 5 10.24 -0.86 -5.03
N ASN A 6 8.92 -0.97 -5.22
CA ASN A 6 7.91 -0.85 -4.18
C ASN A 6 6.90 -1.98 -4.34
N ILE A 7 6.61 -2.68 -3.26
CA ILE A 7 5.67 -3.79 -3.17
C ILE A 7 4.64 -3.44 -2.10
N LEU A 8 3.35 -3.50 -2.46
CA LEU A 8 2.24 -3.35 -1.53
C LEU A 8 1.56 -4.71 -1.36
N VAL A 9 1.39 -5.13 -0.12
CA VAL A 9 0.62 -6.31 0.25
C VAL A 9 -0.58 -5.86 1.05
N VAL A 10 -1.76 -6.24 0.59
CA VAL A 10 -3.00 -6.02 1.32
C VAL A 10 -3.39 -7.34 1.97
N ILE A 11 -3.53 -7.33 3.30
CA ILE A 11 -3.95 -8.49 4.09
C ILE A 11 -5.29 -8.20 4.76
N ASP A 12 -6.13 -9.22 4.84
CA ASP A 12 -7.36 -9.15 5.65
C ASP A 12 -7.04 -9.57 7.08
N SER A 13 -7.30 -8.70 8.06
CA SER A 13 -7.02 -8.99 9.48
C SER A 13 -7.74 -10.23 10.00
N ASN A 14 -8.82 -10.67 9.34
CA ASN A 14 -9.64 -11.80 9.76
C ASN A 14 -9.21 -13.14 9.14
N SER A 15 -8.23 -13.14 8.24
CA SER A 15 -7.77 -14.35 7.54
C SER A 15 -6.33 -14.74 7.88
N ARG A 16 -5.99 -16.02 7.68
CA ARG A 16 -4.60 -16.48 7.77
C ARG A 16 -3.84 -16.04 6.52
N ASN A 17 -2.99 -15.01 6.66
CA ASN A 17 -2.23 -14.42 5.56
C ASN A 17 -0.76 -14.86 5.50
N GLU A 18 -0.36 -15.86 6.29
CA GLU A 18 1.04 -16.26 6.48
C GLU A 18 1.75 -16.53 5.14
N ILE A 19 1.14 -17.36 4.28
CA ILE A 19 1.71 -17.72 2.97
C ILE A 19 1.88 -16.48 2.06
N THR A 20 0.89 -15.58 2.05
CA THR A 20 0.93 -14.35 1.24
C THR A 20 2.04 -13.42 1.73
N LEU A 21 2.17 -13.29 3.05
CA LEU A 21 3.19 -12.46 3.68
C LEU A 21 4.60 -13.02 3.42
N GLU A 22 4.80 -14.33 3.60
CA GLU A 22 6.06 -15.01 3.29
C GLU A 22 6.49 -14.80 1.85
N ARG A 23 5.55 -14.94 0.90
CA ARG A 23 5.83 -14.71 -0.52
C ARG A 23 6.22 -13.27 -0.81
N ALA A 24 5.53 -12.32 -0.21
CA ALA A 24 5.85 -10.91 -0.41
C ALA A 24 7.19 -10.51 0.20
N VAL A 25 7.53 -11.06 1.36
CA VAL A 25 8.87 -10.92 1.95
C VAL A 25 9.92 -11.50 1.00
N GLY A 26 9.71 -12.72 0.51
CA GLY A 26 10.62 -13.34 -0.46
C GLY A 26 10.79 -12.53 -1.74
N LEU A 27 9.71 -11.95 -2.27
CA LEU A 27 9.75 -11.05 -3.42
C LEU A 27 10.51 -9.76 -3.11
N SER A 28 10.26 -9.13 -1.97
CA SER A 28 10.94 -7.89 -1.59
C SER A 28 12.44 -8.10 -1.42
N HIS A 29 12.84 -9.20 -0.79
CA HIS A 29 14.24 -9.57 -0.59
C HIS A 29 14.95 -9.82 -1.92
N ARG A 30 14.33 -10.59 -2.83
CA ARG A 30 14.89 -10.86 -4.16
C ARG A 30 15.02 -9.62 -5.03
N ASN A 31 14.14 -8.63 -4.84
CA ASN A 31 14.12 -7.41 -5.65
C ASN A 31 14.83 -6.22 -4.99
N GLN A 32 15.35 -6.36 -3.76
CA GLN A 32 15.84 -5.23 -2.95
C GLN A 32 14.81 -4.09 -2.90
N ALA A 33 13.55 -4.47 -2.67
CA ALA A 33 12.39 -3.61 -2.79
C ALA A 33 11.85 -3.20 -1.43
N TRP A 34 11.21 -2.04 -1.37
CA TRP A 34 10.43 -1.62 -0.21
C TRP A 34 9.13 -2.41 -0.16
N LEU A 35 8.81 -2.98 1.01
CA LEU A 35 7.58 -3.73 1.25
C LEU A 35 6.70 -2.95 2.22
N THR A 36 5.48 -2.62 1.79
CA THR A 36 4.43 -2.06 2.64
C THR A 36 3.33 -3.08 2.83
N VAL A 37 2.93 -3.31 4.08
CA VAL A 37 1.79 -4.17 4.43
C VAL A 37 0.66 -3.28 4.90
N ALA A 38 -0.49 -3.39 4.25
CA ALA A 38 -1.70 -2.68 4.60
C ALA A 38 -2.79 -3.69 4.98
N THR A 39 -3.66 -3.31 5.90
CA THR A 39 -4.85 -4.09 6.23
C THR A 39 -6.11 -3.30 5.92
N VAL A 40 -7.14 -3.99 5.46
CA VAL A 40 -8.44 -3.39 5.14
C VAL A 40 -9.34 -3.52 6.36
N VAL A 41 -9.81 -2.39 6.85
CA VAL A 41 -10.94 -2.35 7.77
C VAL A 41 -12.23 -2.32 6.95
N GLU A 42 -13.11 -3.31 7.16
CA GLU A 42 -14.37 -3.43 6.40
C GLU A 42 -15.27 -2.21 6.58
N LYS A 43 -15.23 -1.59 7.76
CA LYS A 43 -15.94 -0.37 8.08
C LYS A 43 -15.02 0.61 8.79
N LEU A 44 -15.13 1.88 8.45
CA LEU A 44 -14.49 2.94 9.23
C LEU A 44 -14.99 2.90 10.68
N PRO A 45 -14.08 2.86 11.67
CA PRO A 45 -14.47 2.97 13.06
C PRO A 45 -15.24 4.27 13.28
N HIS A 46 -16.29 4.21 14.10
CA HIS A 46 -17.11 5.38 14.38
C HIS A 46 -16.24 6.43 15.09
N GLY A 47 -16.34 7.69 14.66
CA GLY A 47 -15.57 8.78 15.26
C GLY A 47 -14.17 8.98 14.67
N VAL A 48 -13.78 8.24 13.63
CA VAL A 48 -12.54 8.54 12.87
C VAL A 48 -12.87 9.52 11.74
N PRO A 49 -12.49 10.82 11.84
CA PRO A 49 -12.67 11.75 10.74
C PRO A 49 -11.82 11.31 9.56
N MET A 50 -12.45 11.17 8.39
CA MET A 50 -11.76 10.83 7.14
C MET A 50 -10.97 12.06 6.68
N LEU A 51 -9.71 12.16 7.11
CA LEU A 51 -8.80 13.24 6.71
C LEU A 51 -8.35 13.02 5.26
N PHE A 52 -9.18 13.42 4.29
CA PHE A 52 -8.70 13.62 2.92
C PHE A 52 -7.81 14.85 2.90
N THR A 53 -6.51 14.67 3.11
CA THR A 53 -5.54 15.69 2.75
C THR A 53 -5.44 15.70 1.22
N SER A 54 -6.14 16.64 0.59
CA SER A 54 -6.14 16.89 -0.86
C SER A 54 -4.81 17.41 -1.41
N THR A 55 -3.70 17.20 -0.70
CA THR A 55 -2.37 17.71 -1.07
C THR A 55 -1.82 17.11 -2.36
N TRP A 56 -2.40 16.02 -2.88
CA TRP A 56 -1.99 15.39 -4.14
C TRP A 56 -2.77 15.82 -5.39
N LEU A 57 -3.84 16.62 -5.29
CA LEU A 57 -4.67 17.01 -6.45
C LEU A 57 -4.21 18.29 -7.16
N ASN A 58 -3.19 18.99 -6.64
CA ASN A 58 -2.74 20.28 -7.18
C ASN A 58 -1.34 20.27 -7.84
N SER A 59 -0.64 19.12 -7.89
CA SER A 59 0.72 19.07 -8.46
C SER A 59 0.77 18.89 -9.99
N GLU A 60 -0.35 18.55 -10.66
CA GLU A 60 -0.35 18.30 -12.11
C GLU A 60 -0.92 19.46 -12.96
N ARG A 61 -1.50 20.51 -12.35
CA ARG A 61 -2.08 21.66 -13.09
C ARG A 61 -1.12 22.86 -13.19
N LYS A 62 0.18 22.63 -13.39
CA LYS A 62 1.15 23.67 -13.79
C LYS A 62 2.14 23.18 -14.87
N ARG A 63 1.67 22.37 -15.81
CA ARG A 63 2.35 22.11 -17.09
C ARG A 63 1.35 22.09 -18.25
N SER A 64 0.75 23.23 -18.54
CA SER A 64 0.32 23.58 -19.89
C SER A 64 0.23 25.09 -19.99
N CYS A 65 0.72 25.59 -21.12
CA CYS A 65 1.07 26.95 -21.51
C CYS A 65 0.09 28.05 -21.09
#